data_AF-A0A6I6N7R6-F1
#
_entry.id   AF-A0A6I6N7R6-F1
#
_cell.length_a   1.000
_cell.length_b   1.000
_cell.length_c   1.000
_cell.angle_alpha   90.00
_cell.angle_beta   90.00
_cell.angle_gamma   90.00
#
_symmetry.space_group_name_H-M   'P 1'
#
loop_
_entity.id
_entity.type
_entity.pdbx_description
1 polymer ?
#
loop_
_entity_poly.entity_id
_entity_poly.type
_entity_poly.pdbx_seq_one_letter_code
_entity_poly.pdbx_strand_id
1 'polypeptide(L)'
;MAPERESGTRERTPTGATAATRPRTPRLDQPRPPRRRILPEWDPEAFGRLSEKIARFLGTGRFIVWMTVVIILWVLWNVTVPAVLRFDQYPFIFLTLALSLQASYAAPLILLAQNRQDDRDRVNLEQDRKQNERSIADTEYLTREIAALRTGLGEVATRDWMRSELQDLMRDLEERWRSDGHDGHVVFPAERSERSTGRDTDDR
;
A
#
# COMPACT_ATOMS: atom_id res chain seq x y z
N MET A 1 51.35 44.27 -76.16
CA MET A 1 52.81 44.48 -76.06
C MET A 1 53.14 44.62 -74.59
N ALA A 2 54.10 43.82 -74.12
CA ALA A 2 54.47 43.44 -72.74
C ALA A 2 54.95 44.60 -71.83
N PRO A 3 55.48 44.40 -70.59
CA PRO A 3 55.69 43.14 -69.86
C PRO A 3 55.42 43.15 -68.32
N GLU A 4 55.27 41.92 -67.83
CA GLU A 4 55.74 41.28 -66.58
C GLU A 4 56.24 42.11 -65.39
N ARG A 5 55.74 41.71 -64.20
CA ARG A 5 56.54 41.61 -62.97
C ARG A 5 56.16 40.36 -62.17
N GLU A 6 57.06 39.39 -62.13
CA GLU A 6 57.10 38.31 -61.15
C GLU A 6 57.41 38.87 -59.76
N SER A 7 56.68 38.41 -58.73
CA SER A 7 57.14 38.53 -57.35
C SER A 7 56.46 37.52 -56.43
N GLY A 8 57.18 36.43 -56.14
CA GLY A 8 57.24 35.82 -54.81
C GLY A 8 56.05 35.01 -54.32
N THR A 9 55.92 33.76 -54.79
CA THR A 9 55.16 32.72 -54.10
C THR A 9 55.86 32.38 -52.78
N ARG A 10 55.39 32.99 -51.69
CA ARG A 10 55.81 32.63 -50.33
C ARG A 10 55.12 31.30 -49.96
N GLU A 11 55.87 30.20 -50.08
CA GLU A 11 55.52 28.91 -49.46
C GLU A 11 55.27 29.12 -47.96
N ARG A 12 54.03 28.92 -47.53
CA ARG A 12 53.67 28.78 -46.11
C ARG A 12 53.55 27.30 -45.81
N THR A 13 54.60 26.74 -45.21
CA THR A 13 54.59 25.40 -44.60
C THR A 13 53.66 25.41 -43.37
N PRO A 14 52.58 24.62 -43.32
CA PRO A 14 51.88 24.39 -42.07
C PRO A 14 52.59 23.28 -41.28
N THR A 15 53.47 23.69 -40.38
CA THR A 15 54.03 22.83 -39.33
C THR A 15 52.97 22.56 -38.27
N GLY A 16 52.70 21.26 -38.05
CA GLY A 16 52.32 20.72 -36.75
C GLY A 16 50.84 20.84 -36.36
N ALA A 17 50.16 19.69 -36.36
CA ALA A 17 49.70 19.05 -35.12
C ALA A 17 48.66 17.98 -35.47
N THR A 18 49.06 16.74 -35.23
CA THR A 18 48.24 15.57 -34.89
C THR A 18 46.84 15.91 -34.35
N ALA A 19 45.87 16.06 -35.24
CA ALA A 19 44.46 15.97 -34.90
C ALA A 19 44.01 14.53 -35.19
N ALA A 20 44.40 13.61 -34.31
CA ALA A 20 43.77 12.29 -34.27
C ALA A 20 42.26 12.50 -34.06
N THR A 21 41.45 12.10 -35.04
CA THR A 21 39.98 12.11 -34.95
C THR A 21 39.57 11.23 -33.77
N ARG A 22 39.37 11.85 -32.61
CA ARG A 22 38.87 11.17 -31.41
C ARG A 22 37.41 10.77 -31.68
N PRO A 23 37.05 9.48 -31.64
CA PRO A 23 35.66 9.08 -31.80
C PRO A 23 34.86 9.70 -30.65
N ARG A 24 33.87 10.53 -31.00
CA ARG A 24 32.95 11.14 -30.03
C ARG A 24 32.21 10.01 -29.32
N THR A 25 32.48 9.83 -28.03
CA THR A 25 31.74 8.87 -27.20
C THR A 25 30.26 9.30 -27.15
N PRO A 26 29.31 8.37 -27.35
CA PRO A 26 27.89 8.68 -27.24
C PRO A 26 27.60 9.13 -25.81
N ARG A 27 27.03 10.34 -25.63
CA ARG A 27 26.63 10.83 -24.31
C ARG A 27 25.58 9.89 -23.73
N LEU A 28 25.84 9.39 -22.52
CA LEU A 28 24.98 8.48 -21.74
C LEU A 28 23.66 9.10 -21.28
N ASP A 29 23.46 10.39 -21.55
CA ASP A 29 22.33 11.20 -21.10
C ASP A 29 21.18 11.26 -22.11
N GLN A 30 21.29 10.54 -23.24
CA GLN A 30 20.20 10.43 -24.20
C GLN A 30 19.41 9.14 -23.93
N PRO A 31 18.12 9.23 -23.59
CA PRO A 31 17.28 8.04 -23.49
C PRO A 31 17.29 7.34 -24.85
N ARG A 32 17.81 6.10 -24.86
CA ARG A 32 17.89 5.27 -26.07
C ARG A 32 16.48 5.21 -26.70
N PRO A 33 16.31 5.60 -27.97
CA PRO A 33 15.03 5.43 -28.65
C PRO A 33 14.66 3.94 -28.61
N PRO A 34 13.40 3.59 -28.28
CA PRO A 34 12.99 2.21 -28.13
C PRO A 34 13.26 1.49 -29.45
N ARG A 35 14.18 0.52 -29.39
CA ARG A 35 14.51 -0.35 -30.50
C ARG A 35 13.21 -1.02 -30.94
N ARG A 36 12.76 -0.72 -32.16
CA ARG A 36 11.54 -1.27 -32.77
C ARG A 36 11.60 -2.79 -32.64
N ARG A 37 10.90 -3.35 -31.66
CA ARG A 37 10.85 -4.79 -31.42
C ARG A 37 10.01 -5.37 -32.55
N ILE A 38 10.64 -6.23 -33.34
CA ILE A 38 10.02 -6.99 -34.43
C ILE A 38 9.43 -8.32 -33.88
N LEU A 39 9.17 -8.36 -32.58
CA LEU A 39 8.53 -9.51 -31.95
C LEU A 39 7.03 -9.30 -32.12
N PRO A 40 6.28 -10.32 -32.59
CA PRO A 40 4.83 -10.27 -32.53
C PRO A 40 4.42 -9.98 -31.09
N GLU A 41 3.74 -8.86 -30.88
CA GLU A 41 3.16 -8.52 -29.59
C GLU A 41 1.96 -9.46 -29.38
N TRP A 42 2.24 -10.63 -28.80
CA TRP A 42 1.18 -11.52 -28.33
C TRP A 42 0.40 -10.77 -27.27
N ASP A 43 -0.80 -10.30 -27.64
CA ASP A 43 -1.67 -9.52 -26.79
C ASP A 43 -2.02 -10.31 -25.49
N PRO A 44 -1.37 -9.96 -24.35
CA PRO A 44 -1.55 -10.70 -23.10
C PRO A 44 -2.98 -10.54 -22.55
N GLU A 45 -3.74 -9.54 -23.02
CA GLU A 45 -5.11 -9.27 -22.60
C GLU A 45 -6.12 -10.24 -23.25
N ALA A 46 -5.89 -10.64 -24.50
CA ALA A 46 -6.70 -11.64 -25.19
C ALA A 46 -6.54 -13.04 -24.57
N PHE A 47 -5.29 -13.45 -24.34
CA PHE A 47 -4.97 -14.68 -23.59
C PHE A 47 -5.50 -14.60 -22.16
N GLY A 48 -5.44 -13.43 -21.54
CA GLY A 48 -5.90 -13.27 -20.17
C GLY A 48 -7.39 -13.48 -19.97
N ARG A 49 -8.20 -13.00 -20.90
CA ARG A 49 -9.65 -13.23 -20.94
C ARG A 49 -10.00 -14.69 -21.29
N LEU A 50 -9.22 -15.32 -22.17
CA LEU A 50 -9.39 -16.74 -22.52
C LEU A 50 -9.08 -17.64 -21.32
N SER A 51 -7.95 -17.42 -20.64
CA SER A 51 -7.57 -18.19 -19.45
C SER A 51 -8.59 -18.03 -18.33
N GLU A 52 -9.20 -16.86 -18.13
CA GLU A 52 -10.22 -16.66 -17.10
C GLU A 52 -11.54 -17.39 -17.41
N LYS A 53 -11.90 -17.52 -18.70
CA LYS A 53 -13.01 -18.37 -19.13
C LYS A 53 -12.68 -19.85 -18.91
N ILE A 54 -11.48 -20.28 -19.30
CA ILE A 54 -11.01 -21.67 -19.13
C ILE A 54 -10.95 -22.03 -17.64
N ALA A 55 -10.43 -21.15 -16.77
CA ALA A 55 -10.34 -21.39 -15.33
C ALA A 55 -11.72 -21.59 -14.69
N ARG A 56 -12.70 -20.72 -15.02
CA ARG A 56 -14.09 -20.90 -14.56
C ARG A 56 -14.74 -22.16 -15.12
N PHE A 57 -14.38 -22.55 -16.33
CA PHE A 57 -14.91 -23.75 -16.99
C PHE A 57 -14.34 -25.05 -16.40
N LEU A 58 -13.03 -25.12 -16.18
CA LEU A 58 -12.33 -26.27 -15.58
C LEU A 58 -12.61 -26.43 -14.08
N GLY A 59 -12.78 -25.32 -13.35
CA GLY A 59 -13.08 -25.34 -11.91
C GLY A 59 -14.51 -25.77 -11.57
N THR A 60 -15.40 -25.84 -12.56
CA THR A 60 -16.79 -26.28 -12.36
C THR A 60 -16.91 -27.76 -12.73
N GLY A 61 -17.56 -28.58 -11.90
CA GLY A 61 -17.82 -30.01 -12.17
C GLY A 61 -18.60 -30.30 -13.48
N ARG A 62 -19.09 -29.25 -14.15
CA ARG A 62 -19.80 -29.31 -15.43
C ARG A 62 -18.92 -29.74 -16.60
N PHE A 63 -17.59 -29.51 -16.54
CA PHE A 63 -16.65 -30.00 -17.55
C PHE A 63 -16.62 -31.53 -17.60
N ILE A 64 -16.55 -32.17 -16.42
CA ILE A 64 -16.52 -33.63 -16.30
C ILE A 64 -17.79 -34.23 -16.88
N VAL A 65 -18.95 -33.67 -16.54
CA VAL A 65 -20.25 -34.11 -17.09
C VAL A 65 -20.26 -34.05 -18.61
N TRP A 66 -19.83 -32.94 -19.21
CA TRP A 66 -19.79 -32.78 -20.67
C TRP A 66 -18.82 -33.78 -21.32
N MET A 67 -17.63 -33.98 -20.75
CA MET A 67 -16.66 -34.97 -21.24
C MET A 67 -17.21 -36.39 -21.19
N THR A 68 -17.87 -36.77 -20.10
CA THR A 68 -18.52 -38.09 -19.97
C THR A 68 -19.61 -38.28 -21.01
N VAL A 69 -20.45 -37.26 -21.24
CA VAL A 69 -21.50 -37.31 -22.27
C VAL A 69 -20.91 -37.53 -23.67
N VAL A 70 -19.84 -36.82 -24.02
CA VAL A 70 -19.17 -36.98 -25.32
C VAL A 70 -18.62 -38.39 -25.50
N ILE A 71 -17.96 -38.94 -24.47
CA ILE A 71 -17.43 -40.31 -24.51
C ILE A 71 -18.59 -41.31 -24.69
N ILE A 72 -19.68 -41.16 -23.92
CA ILE A 72 -20.86 -42.03 -24.03
C ILE A 72 -21.46 -41.95 -25.43
N LEU A 73 -21.64 -40.75 -25.98
CA LEU A 73 -22.18 -40.55 -27.33
C LEU A 73 -21.28 -41.18 -28.39
N TRP A 74 -19.95 -41.08 -28.26
CA TRP A 74 -19.00 -41.69 -29.18
C TRP A 74 -19.08 -43.22 -29.16
N VAL A 75 -19.12 -43.81 -27.97
CA VAL A 75 -19.27 -45.25 -27.79
C VAL A 75 -20.61 -45.71 -28.34
N LEU A 76 -21.70 -45.02 -28.01
CA LEU A 76 -23.05 -45.36 -28.47
C LEU A 76 -23.14 -45.29 -30.00
N TRP A 77 -22.57 -44.26 -30.62
CA TRP A 77 -22.50 -44.13 -32.08
C TRP A 77 -21.76 -45.31 -32.71
N ASN A 78 -20.58 -45.67 -32.21
CA ASN A 78 -19.81 -46.79 -32.76
C ASN A 78 -20.42 -48.17 -32.51
N VAL A 79 -21.21 -48.33 -31.45
CA VAL A 79 -21.90 -49.59 -31.12
C VAL A 79 -23.20 -49.75 -31.91
N THR A 80 -23.97 -48.68 -32.09
CA THR A 80 -25.29 -48.72 -32.74
C THR A 80 -25.22 -48.73 -34.27
N VAL A 81 -24.11 -48.30 -34.85
CA VAL A 81 -23.91 -48.28 -36.31
C VAL A 81 -23.57 -49.68 -36.86
N PRO A 82 -24.15 -50.09 -38.01
CA PRO A 82 -23.83 -51.37 -38.66
C PRO A 82 -22.33 -51.51 -38.96
N ALA A 83 -21.82 -52.75 -38.95
CA ALA A 83 -20.38 -53.05 -39.07
C ALA A 83 -19.67 -52.39 -40.28
N VAL A 84 -20.43 -52.06 -41.33
CA VAL A 84 -19.97 -51.43 -42.58
C VAL A 84 -19.69 -49.92 -42.45
N LEU A 85 -20.26 -49.24 -41.44
CA LEU A 85 -20.05 -47.81 -41.15
C LEU A 85 -19.40 -47.57 -39.77
N ARG A 86 -18.95 -48.62 -39.07
CA ARG A 86 -18.25 -48.44 -37.78
C ARG A 86 -16.90 -47.79 -38.05
N PHE A 87 -16.77 -46.55 -37.61
CA PHE A 87 -15.55 -45.76 -37.75
C PHE A 87 -14.47 -46.22 -36.76
N ASP A 88 -14.87 -46.71 -35.58
CA ASP A 88 -13.97 -47.10 -34.48
C ASP A 88 -14.48 -48.38 -33.78
N GLN A 89 -14.01 -49.56 -34.23
CA GLN A 89 -14.33 -50.85 -33.59
C GLN A 89 -13.51 -51.07 -32.31
N TYR A 90 -14.00 -51.92 -31.40
CA TYR A 90 -13.26 -52.32 -30.20
C TYR A 90 -11.83 -52.76 -30.57
N PRO A 91 -10.76 -52.12 -30.06
CA PRO A 91 -10.64 -51.41 -28.78
C PRO A 91 -10.77 -49.85 -28.79
N PHE A 92 -11.47 -49.24 -29.75
CA PHE A 92 -11.65 -47.79 -29.88
C PHE A 92 -10.32 -47.01 -30.00
N ILE A 93 -9.57 -47.29 -31.06
CA ILE A 93 -8.24 -46.71 -31.28
C ILE A 93 -8.31 -45.19 -31.47
N PHE A 94 -9.34 -44.68 -32.16
CA PHE A 94 -9.47 -43.24 -32.40
C PHE A 94 -9.81 -42.48 -31.12
N LEU A 95 -10.72 -43.02 -30.30
CA LEU A 95 -11.00 -42.44 -28.99
C LEU A 95 -9.76 -42.42 -28.10
N THR A 96 -8.98 -43.50 -28.11
CA THR A 96 -7.73 -43.58 -27.32
C THR A 96 -6.68 -42.59 -27.81
N LEU A 97 -6.49 -42.46 -29.12
CA LEU A 97 -5.58 -41.50 -29.73
C LEU A 97 -6.01 -40.06 -29.45
N ALA A 98 -7.32 -39.78 -29.50
CA ALA A 98 -7.85 -38.46 -29.18
C ALA A 98 -7.62 -38.10 -27.70
N LEU A 99 -7.87 -39.03 -26.78
CA LEU A 99 -7.64 -38.82 -25.35
C LEU A 99 -6.15 -38.65 -25.01
N SER A 100 -5.26 -39.43 -25.65
CA SER A 100 -3.82 -39.28 -25.42
C SER A 100 -3.30 -37.94 -25.95
N LEU A 101 -3.76 -37.51 -27.13
CA LEU A 101 -3.46 -36.19 -27.67
C LEU A 101 -4.02 -35.08 -26.77
N GLN A 102 -5.25 -35.23 -26.28
CA GLN A 102 -5.88 -34.28 -25.38
C GLN A 102 -5.03 -34.09 -24.11
N ALA A 103 -4.57 -35.17 -23.49
CA ALA A 103 -3.71 -35.11 -22.32
C ALA A 103 -2.37 -34.41 -22.63
N SER A 104 -1.77 -34.74 -23.78
CA SER A 104 -0.50 -34.14 -24.23
C SER A 104 -0.60 -32.63 -24.46
N TYR A 105 -1.70 -32.14 -25.04
CA TYR A 105 -1.91 -30.71 -25.28
C TYR A 105 -2.46 -29.96 -24.06
N ALA A 106 -3.13 -30.66 -23.13
CA ALA A 106 -3.58 -30.06 -21.88
C ALA A 106 -2.41 -29.60 -21.00
N ALA A 107 -1.33 -30.38 -20.90
CA ALA A 107 -0.16 -30.04 -20.08
C ALA A 107 0.45 -28.65 -20.40
N PRO A 108 0.81 -28.32 -21.66
CA PRO A 108 1.35 -26.99 -21.97
C PRO A 108 0.32 -25.87 -21.80
N LEU A 109 -0.97 -26.11 -22.10
CA LEU A 109 -2.00 -25.12 -21.84
C LEU A 109 -2.18 -24.81 -20.35
N ILE A 110 -2.12 -25.84 -19.51
CA ILE A 110 -2.18 -25.70 -18.05
C ILE A 110 -0.95 -24.94 -17.56
N LEU A 111 0.25 -25.26 -18.07
CA LEU A 111 1.48 -24.55 -17.71
C LEU A 111 1.43 -23.06 -18.08
N LEU A 112 0.89 -22.72 -19.25
CA LEU A 112 0.69 -21.31 -19.64
C LEU A 112 -0.35 -20.60 -18.75
N ALA A 113 -1.42 -21.31 -18.36
CA ALA A 113 -2.42 -20.77 -17.44
C ALA A 113 -1.83 -20.56 -16.03
N GLN A 114 -1.00 -21.49 -15.56
CA GLN A 114 -0.32 -21.44 -14.26
C GLN A 114 0.70 -20.31 -14.19
N ASN A 115 1.61 -20.17 -15.17
CA ASN A 115 2.59 -19.08 -15.19
C ASN A 115 1.95 -17.69 -15.01
N ARG A 116 0.75 -17.50 -15.57
CA ARG A 116 0.03 -16.23 -15.47
C ARG A 116 -0.74 -16.07 -14.16
N GLN A 117 -1.15 -17.16 -13.54
CA GLN A 117 -1.67 -17.14 -12.17
C GLN A 117 -0.55 -16.77 -11.19
N ASP A 118 0.61 -17.42 -11.32
CA ASP A 118 1.78 -17.17 -10.50
C ASP A 118 2.27 -15.71 -10.61
N ASP A 119 2.26 -15.13 -11.81
CA ASP A 119 2.60 -13.71 -12.01
C ASP A 119 1.63 -12.75 -11.30
N ARG A 120 0.32 -13.04 -11.34
CA ARG A 120 -0.68 -12.24 -10.61
C ARG A 120 -0.55 -12.41 -9.10
N ASP A 121 -0.36 -13.64 -8.65
CA ASP A 121 -0.22 -13.97 -7.23
C ASP A 121 1.04 -13.31 -6.66
N ARG A 122 2.12 -13.23 -7.44
CA ARG A 122 3.33 -12.49 -7.08
C ARG A 122 3.05 -11.00 -6.92
N VAL A 123 2.34 -10.37 -7.85
CA VAL A 123 2.00 -8.94 -7.76
C VAL A 123 1.12 -8.65 -6.54
N ASN A 124 0.12 -9.50 -6.29
CA ASN A 124 -0.73 -9.38 -5.10
C ASN A 124 0.09 -9.53 -3.81
N LEU A 125 0.99 -10.51 -3.75
CA LEU A 125 1.91 -10.69 -2.61
C LEU A 125 2.81 -9.47 -2.36
N GLU A 126 3.33 -8.86 -3.43
CA GLU A 126 4.15 -7.64 -3.31
C GLU A 126 3.33 -6.44 -2.84
N GLN A 127 2.06 -6.33 -3.26
CA GLN A 127 1.14 -5.30 -2.78
C GLN A 127 0.76 -5.50 -1.32
N ASP A 128 0.43 -6.73 -0.92
CA ASP A 128 0.09 -7.07 0.46
C ASP A 128 1.25 -6.79 1.41
N ARG A 129 2.49 -7.10 1.00
CA ARG A 129 3.68 -6.74 1.78
C ARG A 129 3.79 -5.23 2.01
N LYS A 130 3.62 -4.44 0.95
CA LYS A 130 3.66 -2.96 1.06
C LYS A 130 2.51 -2.41 1.92
N GLN A 131 1.32 -2.99 1.82
CA GLN A 131 0.19 -2.60 2.68
C GLN A 131 0.47 -2.96 4.14
N ASN A 132 1.02 -4.13 4.41
CA ASN A 132 1.37 -4.55 5.76
C ASN A 132 2.44 -3.66 6.38
N GLU A 133 3.49 -3.31 5.62
CA GLU A 133 4.52 -2.35 6.06
C GLU A 133 3.90 -0.98 6.42
N ARG A 134 2.97 -0.48 5.61
CA ARG A 134 2.23 0.77 5.90
C ARG A 134 1.35 0.62 7.13
N SER A 135 0.62 -0.48 7.27
CA SER A 135 -0.25 -0.74 8.42
C SER A 135 0.54 -0.80 9.73
N ILE A 136 1.75 -1.37 9.70
CA ILE A 136 2.65 -1.39 10.86
C ILE A 136 3.09 0.03 11.21
N ALA A 137 3.50 0.83 10.21
CA ALA A 137 3.89 2.22 10.42
C ALA A 137 2.74 3.09 10.96
N ASP A 138 1.53 2.91 10.42
CA ASP A 138 0.32 3.61 10.88
C ASP A 138 -0.03 3.21 12.33
N THR A 139 0.13 1.92 12.67
CA THR A 139 -0.09 1.45 14.04
C THR A 139 0.95 2.02 15.00
N GLU A 140 2.22 2.10 14.60
CA GLU A 140 3.27 2.71 15.40
C GLU A 140 3.01 4.22 15.59
N TYR A 141 2.59 4.91 14.52
CA TYR A 141 2.23 6.32 14.57
C TYR A 141 1.06 6.56 15.52
N LEU A 142 -0.05 5.81 15.36
CA LEU A 142 -1.21 5.91 16.25
C LEU A 142 -0.84 5.59 17.71
N THR A 143 0.00 4.59 17.95
CA THR A 143 0.45 4.25 19.30
C THR A 143 1.26 5.39 19.92
N ARG A 144 2.13 6.03 19.15
CA ARG A 144 2.91 7.19 19.59
C ARG A 144 2.02 8.41 19.84
N GLU A 145 1.05 8.65 18.97
CA GLU A 145 0.09 9.74 19.11
C GLU A 145 -0.81 9.53 20.34
N ILE A 146 -1.29 8.30 20.59
CA ILE A 146 -2.05 7.94 21.80
C ILE A 146 -1.19 8.09 23.06
N ALA A 147 0.09 7.70 23.01
CA ALA A 147 1.00 7.91 24.12
C ALA A 147 1.22 9.40 24.41
N ALA A 148 1.39 10.24 23.39
CA ALA A 148 1.50 11.68 23.52
C ALA A 148 0.21 12.33 24.06
N LEU A 149 -0.96 11.94 23.52
CA LEU A 149 -2.27 12.35 24.02
C LEU A 149 -2.49 11.96 25.47
N ARG A 150 -2.10 10.73 25.86
CA ARG A 150 -2.20 10.26 27.24
C ARG A 150 -1.33 11.07 28.18
N THR A 151 -0.11 11.41 27.78
CA THR A 151 0.78 12.26 28.60
C THR A 151 0.22 13.67 28.74
N GLY A 152 -0.22 14.29 27.63
CA GLY A 152 -0.83 15.62 27.66
C GLY A 152 -2.12 15.69 28.49
N LEU A 153 -2.98 14.67 28.38
CA LEU A 153 -4.17 14.56 29.23
C LEU A 153 -3.81 14.26 30.69
N GLY A 154 -2.79 13.45 30.95
CA GLY A 154 -2.33 13.12 32.30
C GLY A 154 -1.78 14.34 33.06
N GLU A 155 -1.10 15.24 32.36
CA GLU A 155 -0.61 16.51 32.92
C GLU A 155 -1.74 17.51 33.20
N VAL A 156 -2.78 17.55 32.36
CA VAL A 156 -3.89 18.51 32.49
C VAL A 156 -4.99 18.01 33.44
N ALA A 157 -5.20 16.70 33.58
CA ALA A 157 -6.44 16.21 34.21
C ALA A 157 -6.35 15.85 35.70
N THR A 158 -5.24 15.36 36.26
CA THR A 158 -5.48 14.28 37.24
C THR A 158 -5.53 14.64 38.73
N ARG A 159 -4.99 15.77 39.22
CA ARG A 159 -5.13 16.05 40.66
C ARG A 159 -4.96 17.50 41.06
N ASP A 160 -3.84 18.12 40.68
CA ASP A 160 -3.52 19.45 41.21
C ASP A 160 -4.35 20.53 40.54
N TRP A 161 -4.64 20.41 39.24
CA TRP A 161 -5.55 21.31 38.55
C TRP A 161 -7.01 21.17 39.01
N MET A 162 -7.56 19.95 39.07
CA MET A 162 -8.91 19.74 39.60
C MET A 162 -9.04 20.19 41.06
N ARG A 163 -7.97 20.03 41.87
CA ARG A 163 -7.93 20.49 43.25
C ARG A 163 -7.87 22.02 43.34
N SER A 164 -7.04 22.68 42.52
CA SER A 164 -6.97 24.13 42.50
C SER A 164 -8.28 24.75 42.03
N GLU A 165 -8.91 24.18 40.99
CA GLU A 165 -10.18 24.69 40.46
C GLU A 165 -11.32 24.51 41.49
N LEU A 166 -11.40 23.36 42.16
CA LEU A 166 -12.36 23.14 43.25
C LEU A 166 -12.12 24.09 44.44
N GLN A 167 -10.85 24.39 44.76
CA GLN A 167 -10.51 25.32 45.83
C GLN A 167 -10.86 26.76 45.47
N ASP A 168 -10.58 27.20 44.23
CA ASP A 168 -10.95 28.54 43.75
C ASP A 168 -12.47 28.70 43.72
N LEU A 169 -13.21 27.71 43.24
CA LEU A 169 -14.68 27.72 43.26
C LEU A 169 -15.24 27.78 44.69
N MET A 170 -14.69 26.99 45.62
CA MET A 170 -15.06 27.04 47.06
C MET A 170 -14.75 28.41 47.67
N ARG A 171 -13.62 29.02 47.30
CA ARG A 171 -13.21 30.32 47.81
C ARG A 171 -14.12 31.44 47.32
N ASP A 172 -14.50 31.43 46.04
CA ASP A 172 -15.44 32.41 45.47
C ASP A 172 -16.83 32.30 46.15
N LEU A 173 -17.30 31.07 46.43
CA LEU A 173 -18.53 30.84 47.19
C LEU A 173 -18.46 31.37 48.63
N GLU A 174 -17.36 31.15 49.34
CA GLU A 174 -17.14 31.67 50.70
C GLU A 174 -17.05 33.19 50.74
N GLU A 175 -16.37 33.82 49.77
CA GLU A 175 -16.29 35.28 49.65
C GLU A 175 -17.66 35.91 49.39
N ARG A 176 -18.51 35.25 48.59
CA ARG A 176 -19.91 35.67 48.39
C ARG A 176 -20.74 35.55 49.67
N TRP A 177 -20.63 34.43 50.39
CA TRP A 177 -21.30 34.23 51.67
C TRP A 177 -20.86 35.24 52.75
N ARG A 178 -19.57 35.56 52.81
CA ARG A 178 -19.05 36.59 53.72
C ARG A 178 -19.51 38.00 53.34
N SER A 179 -19.64 38.27 52.05
CA SER A 179 -20.15 39.55 51.56
C SER A 179 -21.64 39.72 51.89
N ASP A 180 -22.43 38.64 51.84
CA ASP A 180 -23.83 38.63 52.29
C ASP A 180 -23.98 38.71 53.83
N GLY A 181 -22.94 38.33 54.59
CA GLY A 181 -22.96 38.33 56.06
C GLY A 181 -22.71 39.69 56.75
N HIS A 182 -22.46 40.77 56.01
CA HIS A 182 -22.11 42.08 56.59
C HIS A 182 -23.31 43.01 56.86
N ASP A 183 -24.55 42.58 56.58
CA ASP A 183 -25.79 43.33 56.87
C ASP A 183 -26.48 42.90 58.18
N GLY A 184 -25.72 42.68 59.26
CA GLY A 184 -26.23 42.16 60.54
C GLY A 184 -25.71 42.86 61.80
N HIS A 185 -25.79 44.19 61.87
CA HIS A 185 -25.43 44.97 63.07
C HIS A 185 -26.48 44.80 64.19
N VAL A 186 -26.11 44.18 65.33
CA VAL A 186 -26.86 44.30 66.60
C VAL A 186 -25.92 44.91 67.65
N VAL A 187 -26.19 46.15 68.03
CA VAL A 187 -25.41 46.95 68.99
C VAL A 187 -26.11 46.91 70.36
N PHE A 188 -25.39 46.52 71.42
CA PHE A 188 -25.80 46.73 72.81
C PHE A 188 -24.81 47.66 73.53
N PRO A 189 -25.24 48.72 74.24
CA PRO A 189 -24.35 49.72 74.80
C PRO A 189 -23.97 49.50 76.27
N ALA A 190 -22.68 49.75 76.51
CA ALA A 190 -21.91 50.15 77.70
C ALA A 190 -22.56 50.29 79.09
N GLU A 191 -21.83 49.81 80.11
CA GLU A 191 -21.58 50.61 81.31
C GLU A 191 -20.10 50.56 81.73
N ARG A 192 -19.64 51.74 82.14
CA ARG A 192 -18.32 52.09 82.65
C ARG A 192 -18.45 52.19 84.16
N SER A 193 -17.60 51.50 84.93
CA SER A 193 -17.36 51.82 86.34
C SER A 193 -15.87 51.93 86.62
N GLU A 194 -15.53 53.03 87.26
CA GLU A 194 -14.20 53.61 87.44
C GLU A 194 -13.37 52.94 88.55
N ARG A 195 -12.06 53.23 88.49
CA ARG A 195 -11.02 53.12 89.53
C ARG A 195 -11.51 53.09 90.98
N SER A 196 -10.84 52.33 91.85
CA SER A 196 -9.67 52.83 92.60
C SER A 196 -9.17 51.85 93.68
N THR A 197 -7.89 52.02 94.01
CA THR A 197 -7.30 51.87 95.34
C THR A 197 -6.94 50.45 95.81
N GLY A 198 -5.64 50.24 96.01
CA GLY A 198 -5.10 49.04 96.61
C GLY A 198 -5.06 49.08 98.13
N ARG A 199 -4.66 47.96 98.73
CA ARG A 199 -3.78 47.82 99.90
C ARG A 199 -3.71 46.33 100.27
N ASP A 200 -2.51 45.93 100.67
CA ASP A 200 -2.09 44.81 101.53
C ASP A 200 -3.17 43.83 102.03
N THR A 201 -2.86 42.54 102.01
CA THR A 201 -2.31 41.84 103.19
C THR A 201 -2.04 40.37 102.86
N ASP A 202 -0.80 39.97 103.12
CA ASP A 202 -0.39 38.75 103.84
C ASP A 202 -1.51 37.78 104.26
N ASP A 203 -1.42 36.51 103.85
CA ASP A 203 -1.48 35.35 104.76
C ASP A 203 -1.32 34.01 104.01
N ARG A 204 -0.29 33.27 104.44
CA ARG A 204 -0.09 31.80 104.49
C ARG A 204 -0.33 30.90 103.28
#